data_AF-A0A1Q7MG72-F1
#
_entry.id   AF-A0A1Q7MG72-F1
#
_cell.length_a   1.000
_cell.length_b   1.000
_cell.length_c   1.000
_cell.angle_alpha   90.00
_cell.angle_beta   90.00
_cell.angle_gamma   90.00
#
_symmetry.space_group_name_H-M   'P 1'
#
loop_
_entity.id
_entity.type
_entity.pdbx_description
1 polymer ?
#
loop_
_entity_poly.entity_id
_entity_poly.type
_entity_poly.pdbx_seq_one_letter_code
_entity_poly.pdbx_strand_id
1 'polypeptide(L)'
;MGGVLIVFGALVDVPLVVGGFLLMFRFRKKLALTILRVKLPPLALYLILSVPLIIFEEQIDCMPAWCGMVAILPTLPFLLVEMLVLGGIVLWRHAKNVLRVTLLYSIFGVLWEIFLGGLVGAPLIIIALLAPYVAVGYAFVSMLPLTVLIEGKTTPEDVKTGLPAPVSGVAVALLPGF
;
A
#
# COMPACT_ATOMS: atom_id res chain seq x y z
N MET A 1 10.00 33.22 -16.27
CA MET A 1 8.83 32.76 -15.48
C MET A 1 8.79 31.25 -15.22
N GLY A 2 9.53 30.40 -15.96
CA GLY A 2 9.56 28.94 -15.71
C GLY A 2 10.23 28.49 -14.40
N GLY A 3 11.33 29.12 -13.98
CA GLY A 3 12.04 28.71 -12.75
C GLY A 3 11.26 28.96 -11.44
N VAL A 4 10.39 29.96 -11.41
CA VAL A 4 9.56 30.26 -10.23
C VAL A 4 8.47 29.18 -10.05
N LEU A 5 7.81 28.77 -11.13
CA LEU A 5 6.81 27.70 -11.10
C LEU A 5 7.39 26.35 -10.65
N ILE A 6 8.63 26.03 -11.04
CA ILE A 6 9.32 24.79 -10.67
C ILE A 6 9.65 24.77 -9.17
N VAL A 7 10.14 25.89 -8.61
CA VAL A 7 10.48 25.98 -7.18
C VAL A 7 9.22 25.97 -6.32
N PHE A 8 8.13 26.63 -6.74
CA PHE A 8 6.87 26.60 -6.00
C PHE A 8 6.18 25.22 -6.04
N GLY A 9 6.29 24.47 -7.14
CA GLY A 9 5.80 23.08 -7.21
C GLY A 9 6.54 22.17 -6.23
N ALA A 10 7.87 22.12 -6.33
CA ALA A 10 8.68 21.28 -5.43
C ALA A 10 8.51 21.61 -3.93
N LEU A 11 8.22 22.87 -3.59
CA LEU A 11 7.94 23.30 -2.21
C LEU A 11 6.57 22.82 -1.68
N VAL A 12 5.65 22.42 -2.55
CA VAL A 12 4.32 21.90 -2.18
C VAL A 12 4.29 20.38 -2.32
N ASP A 13 4.86 19.85 -3.39
CA ASP A 13 4.80 18.44 -3.76
C ASP A 13 5.59 17.58 -2.77
N VAL A 14 6.82 18.00 -2.44
CA VAL A 14 7.68 17.28 -1.51
C VAL A 14 7.06 17.19 -0.11
N PRO A 15 6.56 18.28 0.51
CA PRO A 15 5.85 18.16 1.78
C PRO A 15 4.55 17.35 1.71
N LEU A 16 3.84 17.34 0.58
CA LEU A 16 2.62 16.55 0.44
C LEU A 16 2.91 15.05 0.48
N VAL A 17 3.86 14.59 -0.35
CA VAL A 17 4.22 13.16 -0.42
C VAL A 17 4.97 12.73 0.85
N VAL A 18 5.99 13.49 1.26
CA VAL A 18 6.80 13.15 2.44
C VAL A 18 5.99 13.29 3.74
N GLY A 19 5.24 14.39 3.89
CA GLY A 19 4.39 14.62 5.05
C GLY A 19 3.23 13.63 5.12
N GLY A 20 2.59 13.35 3.98
CA GLY A 20 1.58 12.31 3.84
C GLY A 20 2.13 10.94 4.22
N PHE A 21 3.31 10.59 3.75
CA PHE A 21 4.00 9.35 4.11
C PHE A 21 4.30 9.28 5.60
N LEU A 22 4.81 10.34 6.23
CA LEU A 22 5.11 10.36 7.67
C LEU A 22 3.85 10.18 8.52
N LEU A 23 2.75 10.84 8.17
CA LEU A 23 1.46 10.68 8.82
C LEU A 23 0.94 9.24 8.64
N MET A 24 0.98 8.73 7.41
CA MET A 24 0.58 7.36 7.11
C MET A 24 1.44 6.36 7.89
N PHE A 25 2.76 6.52 7.89
CA PHE A 25 3.70 5.72 8.67
C PHE A 25 3.30 5.72 10.13
N ARG A 26 3.00 6.89 10.72
CA ARG A 26 2.66 7.01 12.15
C ARG A 26 1.32 6.34 12.51
N PHE A 27 0.32 6.42 11.63
CA PHE A 27 -1.06 5.98 11.90
C PHE A 27 -1.48 4.69 11.19
N ARG A 28 -0.61 4.08 10.38
CA ARG A 28 -0.90 2.92 9.50
C ARG A 28 -1.66 1.80 10.19
N LYS A 29 -1.25 1.38 11.39
CA LYS A 29 -1.90 0.28 12.11
C LYS A 29 -3.33 0.61 12.53
N LYS A 30 -3.54 1.82 13.05
CA LYS A 30 -4.87 2.29 13.48
C LYS A 30 -5.81 2.43 12.27
N LEU A 31 -5.29 2.97 11.16
CA LEU A 31 -6.04 3.08 9.90
C LEU A 31 -6.37 1.70 9.34
N ALA A 32 -5.41 0.79 9.28
CA ALA A 32 -5.62 -0.55 8.73
C ALA A 32 -6.69 -1.34 9.49
N LEU A 33 -6.64 -1.34 10.83
CA LEU A 33 -7.66 -1.98 11.66
C LEU A 33 -9.06 -1.35 11.49
N THR A 34 -9.12 -0.05 11.18
CA THR A 34 -10.39 0.63 10.89
C THR A 34 -10.94 0.20 9.53
N ILE A 35 -10.07 0.12 8.51
CA ILE A 35 -10.46 -0.26 7.14
C ILE A 35 -10.88 -1.73 7.07
N LEU A 36 -10.23 -2.61 7.82
CA LEU A 36 -10.59 -4.04 7.89
C LEU A 36 -12.01 -4.29 8.40
N ARG A 37 -12.68 -3.31 9.03
CA ARG A 37 -14.08 -3.42 9.46
C ARG A 37 -15.08 -3.44 8.31
N VAL A 38 -14.66 -3.09 7.09
CA VAL A 38 -15.54 -2.95 5.90
C VAL A 38 -16.05 -4.31 5.36
N LYS A 39 -15.77 -5.44 6.02
CA LYS A 39 -16.24 -6.80 5.66
C LYS A 39 -15.89 -7.23 4.21
N LEU A 40 -14.84 -6.66 3.64
CA LEU A 40 -14.30 -7.06 2.35
C LEU A 40 -13.06 -7.93 2.55
N PRO A 41 -12.72 -8.81 1.58
CA PRO A 41 -11.52 -9.61 1.68
C PRO A 41 -10.27 -8.71 1.68
N PRO A 42 -9.23 -9.03 2.48
CA PRO A 42 -8.04 -8.18 2.63
C PRO A 42 -7.34 -7.83 1.30
N LEU A 43 -7.36 -8.74 0.32
CA LEU A 43 -6.82 -8.49 -1.01
C LEU A 43 -7.64 -7.45 -1.81
N ALA A 44 -8.96 -7.46 -1.69
CA ALA A 44 -9.78 -6.45 -2.34
C ALA A 44 -9.57 -5.07 -1.70
N LEU A 45 -9.49 -5.01 -0.36
CA LEU A 45 -9.17 -3.76 0.35
C LEU A 45 -7.78 -3.25 -0.01
N TYR A 46 -6.80 -4.13 -0.16
CA TYR A 46 -5.47 -3.80 -0.65
C TYR A 46 -5.51 -3.07 -2.00
N LEU A 47 -6.18 -3.65 -3.00
CA LEU A 47 -6.28 -3.06 -4.34
C LEU A 47 -7.13 -1.78 -4.37
N ILE A 48 -8.24 -1.76 -3.63
CA ILE A 48 -9.11 -0.57 -3.54
C ILE A 48 -8.38 0.60 -2.89
N LEU A 49 -7.48 0.35 -1.93
CA LEU A 49 -6.66 1.41 -1.31
C LEU A 49 -5.48 1.83 -2.18
N SER A 50 -4.89 0.90 -2.95
CA SER A 50 -3.73 1.24 -3.79
C SER A 50 -4.11 2.18 -4.92
N VAL A 51 -5.26 1.98 -5.57
CA VAL A 51 -5.72 2.82 -6.70
C VAL A 51 -5.76 4.33 -6.36
N PRO A 52 -6.48 4.79 -5.31
CA PRO A 52 -6.52 6.21 -4.98
C PRO A 52 -5.16 6.73 -4.53
N LEU A 53 -4.35 5.93 -3.82
CA LEU A 53 -3.01 6.37 -3.41
C LEU A 53 -2.08 6.56 -4.60
N ILE A 54 -2.13 5.66 -5.59
CA ILE A 54 -1.41 5.80 -6.86
C ILE A 54 -1.88 7.06 -7.59
N ILE A 55 -3.19 7.27 -7.71
CA ILE A 55 -3.73 8.48 -8.36
C ILE A 55 -3.24 9.74 -7.63
N PHE A 56 -3.28 9.77 -6.29
CA PHE A 56 -2.83 10.92 -5.53
C PHE A 56 -1.35 11.21 -5.75
N GLU A 57 -0.50 10.19 -5.69
CA GLU A 57 0.93 10.35 -5.86
C GLU A 57 1.28 10.80 -7.28
N GLU A 58 0.69 10.17 -8.30
CA GLU A 58 0.85 10.57 -9.70
C GLU A 58 0.31 11.98 -9.97
N GLN A 59 -0.78 12.42 -9.32
CA GLN A 59 -1.28 13.80 -9.49
C GLN A 59 -0.35 14.85 -8.86
N ILE A 60 0.38 14.49 -7.81
CA ILE A 60 1.37 15.37 -7.18
C ILE A 60 2.62 15.43 -8.07
N ASP A 61 3.11 14.27 -8.53
CA ASP A 61 4.32 14.18 -9.34
C ASP A 61 4.12 14.70 -10.77
N CYS A 62 2.93 14.54 -11.35
CA CYS A 62 2.56 15.01 -12.68
C CYS A 62 1.69 16.28 -12.69
N MET A 63 2.01 17.28 -11.86
CA MET A 63 1.44 18.63 -12.03
C MET A 63 1.75 19.20 -13.44
N PRO A 64 0.93 20.12 -13.98
CA PRO A 64 1.03 20.61 -15.36
C PRO A 64 2.38 21.28 -15.72
N ALA A 65 3.23 21.56 -14.74
CA ALA A 65 4.59 22.04 -14.94
C ALA A 65 5.63 20.93 -15.26
N TRP A 66 5.32 19.65 -15.02
CA TRP A 66 6.27 18.52 -15.10
C TRP A 66 5.91 17.49 -16.19
N CYS A 67 4.66 17.04 -16.26
CA CYS A 67 4.26 15.99 -17.22
C CYS A 67 3.56 16.51 -18.49
N GLY A 68 3.38 17.84 -18.63
CA GLY A 68 2.60 18.44 -19.72
C GLY A 68 1.13 18.00 -19.67
N MET A 69 0.28 18.55 -20.55
CA MET A 69 -1.17 18.26 -20.58
C MET A 69 -1.51 16.85 -21.08
N VAL A 70 -0.97 15.81 -20.45
CA VAL A 70 -1.37 14.42 -20.66
C VAL A 70 -1.75 13.86 -19.31
N ALA A 71 -3.03 14.02 -18.97
CA ALA A 71 -3.61 13.41 -17.79
C ALA A 71 -3.52 11.88 -17.94
N ILE A 72 -2.70 11.25 -17.09
CA ILE A 72 -2.75 9.82 -16.79
C ILE A 72 -2.29 8.94 -17.99
N LEU A 73 -0.99 8.94 -18.31
CA LEU A 73 -0.37 8.00 -19.26
C LEU A 73 0.49 6.97 -18.48
N PRO A 74 0.94 5.86 -19.10
CA PRO A 74 0.71 4.43 -18.75
C PRO A 74 1.19 3.90 -17.37
N THR A 75 1.57 4.75 -16.43
CA THR A 75 2.12 4.39 -15.10
C THR A 75 1.08 3.75 -14.20
N LEU A 76 -0.15 4.27 -14.16
CA LEU A 76 -1.22 3.74 -13.31
C LEU A 76 -1.54 2.25 -13.54
N PRO A 77 -1.80 1.76 -14.77
CA PRO A 77 -2.02 0.33 -14.98
C PRO A 77 -0.77 -0.50 -14.67
N PHE A 78 0.43 0.05 -14.86
CA PHE A 78 1.68 -0.62 -14.55
C PHE A 78 1.89 -0.77 -13.02
N LEU A 79 1.78 0.32 -12.26
CA LEU A 79 1.84 0.34 -10.80
C LEU A 79 0.76 -0.55 -10.18
N LEU A 80 -0.43 -0.61 -10.78
CA LEU A 80 -1.47 -1.52 -10.33
C LEU A 80 -1.07 -2.99 -10.51
N VAL A 81 -0.45 -3.34 -11.64
CA VAL A 81 0.10 -4.69 -11.88
C VAL A 81 1.23 -4.98 -10.90
N GLU A 82 2.14 -4.03 -10.65
CA GLU A 82 3.19 -4.19 -9.65
C GLU A 82 2.63 -4.44 -8.25
N MET A 83 1.62 -3.68 -7.84
CA MET A 83 0.93 -3.86 -6.56
C MET A 83 0.25 -5.23 -6.51
N LEU A 84 -0.38 -5.68 -7.58
CA LEU A 84 -0.98 -7.02 -7.62
C LEU A 84 0.07 -8.12 -7.47
N VAL A 85 1.21 -8.01 -8.17
CA VAL A 85 2.34 -8.94 -8.04
C VAL A 85 2.93 -8.90 -6.63
N LEU A 86 3.13 -7.71 -6.07
CA LEU A 86 3.63 -7.52 -4.71
C LEU A 86 2.69 -8.15 -3.67
N GLY A 87 1.39 -7.91 -3.79
CA GLY A 87 0.37 -8.53 -2.95
C GLY A 87 0.40 -10.06 -3.04
N GLY A 88 0.54 -10.60 -4.26
CA GLY A 88 0.72 -12.04 -4.50
C GLY A 88 1.97 -12.61 -3.82
N ILE A 89 3.12 -11.95 -3.97
CA ILE A 89 4.38 -12.36 -3.34
C ILE A 89 4.27 -12.31 -1.81
N VAL A 90 3.67 -11.25 -1.26
CA VAL A 90 3.47 -11.09 0.19
C VAL A 90 2.60 -12.20 0.76
N LEU A 91 1.51 -12.56 0.05
CA LEU A 91 0.64 -13.65 0.43
C LEU A 91 1.37 -14.99 0.35
N TRP A 92 2.08 -15.26 -0.76
CA TRP A 92 2.81 -16.51 -1.01
C TRP A 92 3.97 -16.72 -0.04
N ARG A 93 4.74 -15.68 0.28
CA ARG A 93 5.88 -15.73 1.20
C ARG A 93 5.49 -15.54 2.68
N HIS A 94 4.20 -15.38 2.98
CA HIS A 94 3.70 -15.12 4.33
C HIS A 94 4.48 -14.00 5.06
N ALA A 95 4.73 -12.88 4.35
CA ALA A 95 5.52 -11.79 4.92
C ALA A 95 4.82 -11.18 6.15
N LYS A 96 5.55 -11.06 7.26
CA LYS A 96 5.04 -10.50 8.52
C LYS A 96 5.45 -9.05 8.76
N ASN A 97 6.48 -8.57 8.06
CA ASN A 97 7.07 -7.26 8.30
C ASN A 97 6.78 -6.31 7.13
N VAL A 98 5.77 -5.46 7.28
CA VAL A 98 5.36 -4.45 6.31
C VAL A 98 6.54 -3.56 5.92
N LEU A 99 7.32 -3.08 6.90
CA LEU A 99 8.42 -2.14 6.65
C LEU A 99 9.48 -2.71 5.72
N ARG A 100 9.80 -4.00 5.89
CA ARG A 100 10.78 -4.68 5.05
C ARG A 100 10.27 -4.85 3.62
N VAL A 101 8.99 -5.19 3.47
CA VAL A 101 8.36 -5.34 2.15
C VAL A 101 8.30 -3.99 1.43
N THR A 102 7.83 -2.95 2.11
CA THR A 102 7.77 -1.58 1.58
C THR A 102 9.16 -1.07 1.19
N LEU A 103 10.19 -1.31 2.01
CA LEU A 103 11.55 -0.90 1.69
C LEU A 103 12.08 -1.60 0.43
N LEU A 104 11.90 -2.91 0.32
CA LEU A 104 12.32 -3.67 -0.86
C LEU A 104 11.55 -3.23 -2.11
N TYR A 105 10.26 -2.96 -1.99
CA TYR A 105 9.46 -2.43 -3.09
C TYR A 105 9.92 -1.03 -3.50
N SER A 106 10.27 -0.17 -2.54
CA SER A 106 10.78 1.18 -2.82
C SER A 106 12.13 1.14 -3.55
N ILE A 107 13.03 0.23 -3.14
CA ILE A 107 14.31 0.01 -3.84
C ILE A 107 14.06 -0.49 -5.27
N PHE A 108 13.15 -1.45 -5.43
CA PHE A 108 12.78 -1.97 -6.74
C PHE A 108 12.19 -0.87 -7.64
N GLY A 109 11.28 -0.04 -7.11
CA GLY A 109 10.69 1.09 -7.81
C GLY A 109 11.73 2.12 -8.25
N VAL A 110 12.71 2.47 -7.40
CA VAL A 110 13.82 3.35 -7.80
C VAL A 110 14.65 2.75 -8.93
N LEU A 111 14.96 1.45 -8.87
CA LEU A 111 15.68 0.78 -9.96
C LEU A 111 14.86 0.80 -11.25
N TRP A 112 13.56 0.53 -11.15
CA TRP A 112 12.64 0.64 -12.29
C TRP A 112 12.70 2.03 -12.93
N GLU A 113 12.58 3.09 -12.12
CA GLU A 113 12.65 4.48 -12.61
C GLU A 113 13.97 4.80 -13.33
N ILE A 114 15.10 4.26 -12.84
CA ILE A 114 16.43 4.46 -13.43
C ILE A 114 16.58 3.72 -14.77
N PHE A 115 16.01 2.53 -14.91
CA PHE A 115 16.22 1.67 -16.10
C PHE A 115 15.13 1.80 -17.16
N LEU A 116 13.88 2.03 -16.77
CA LEU A 116 12.70 1.95 -17.63
C LEU A 116 11.68 3.09 -17.43
N GLY A 117 11.81 3.91 -16.37
CA GLY A 117 10.89 5.00 -16.04
C GLY A 117 11.42 6.41 -16.34
N GLY A 118 11.02 7.38 -15.51
CA GLY A 118 11.26 8.81 -15.67
C GLY A 118 12.68 9.29 -15.37
N LEU A 119 13.55 8.44 -14.80
CA LEU A 119 14.96 8.76 -14.54
C LEU A 119 15.92 8.20 -15.60
N VAL A 120 15.40 7.53 -16.63
CA VAL A 120 16.21 6.96 -17.72
C VAL A 120 17.00 8.05 -18.44
N GLY A 121 18.32 7.89 -18.48
CA GLY A 121 19.23 8.85 -19.13
C GLY A 121 19.52 10.12 -18.32
N ALA A 122 19.01 10.23 -17.09
CA ALA A 122 19.31 11.35 -16.21
C ALA A 122 20.78 11.33 -15.71
N PRO A 123 21.40 12.49 -15.46
CA PRO A 123 22.72 12.55 -14.85
C PRO A 123 22.72 11.94 -13.44
N LEU A 124 23.85 11.32 -13.04
CA LEU A 124 23.99 10.69 -11.70
C LEU A 124 23.63 11.61 -10.54
N ILE A 125 23.93 12.91 -10.65
CA ILE A 125 23.61 13.91 -9.62
C ILE A 125 22.09 14.09 -9.48
N ILE A 126 21.36 14.09 -10.59
CA ILE A 126 19.90 14.19 -10.60
C ILE A 126 19.27 12.92 -10.03
N ILE A 127 19.79 11.75 -10.42
CA ILE A 127 19.36 10.46 -9.86
C ILE A 127 19.58 10.42 -8.35
N ALA A 128 20.76 10.85 -7.86
CA ALA A 128 21.07 10.86 -6.43
C ALA A 128 20.14 11.80 -5.64
N LEU A 129 19.70 12.90 -6.25
CA LEU A 129 18.79 13.87 -5.63
C LEU A 129 17.34 13.37 -5.62
N LEU A 130 16.87 12.76 -6.71
CA LEU A 130 15.48 12.33 -6.88
C LEU A 130 15.19 10.91 -6.37
N ALA A 131 16.16 10.02 -6.34
CA ALA A 131 15.97 8.64 -5.87
C ALA A 131 15.37 8.54 -4.45
N PRO A 132 15.78 9.36 -3.46
CA PRO A 132 15.13 9.36 -2.15
C PRO A 132 13.66 9.78 -2.22
N TYR A 133 13.32 10.74 -3.08
CA TYR A 133 11.94 11.20 -3.26
C TYR A 133 11.08 10.11 -3.90
N VAL A 134 11.55 9.53 -4.99
CA VAL A 134 10.92 8.39 -5.67
C VAL A 134 10.69 7.23 -4.71
N ALA A 135 11.69 6.88 -3.90
CA ALA A 135 11.56 5.84 -2.88
C ALA A 135 10.42 6.12 -1.88
N VAL A 136 10.23 7.39 -1.50
CA VAL A 136 9.13 7.79 -0.61
C VAL A 136 7.78 7.71 -1.32
N GLY A 137 7.69 8.02 -2.61
CA GLY A 137 6.49 7.82 -3.44
C GLY A 137 6.02 6.36 -3.45
N TYR A 138 6.92 5.44 -3.80
CA TYR A 138 6.64 3.99 -3.72
C TYR A 138 6.28 3.52 -2.30
N ALA A 139 6.92 4.09 -1.27
CA ALA A 139 6.58 3.78 0.11
C ALA A 139 5.19 4.33 0.49
N PHE A 140 4.84 5.52 0.02
CA PHE A 140 3.53 6.16 0.23
C PHE A 140 2.40 5.32 -0.37
N VAL A 141 2.53 4.90 -1.63
CA VAL A 141 1.47 4.13 -2.30
C VAL A 141 1.30 2.71 -1.75
N SER A 142 2.37 2.10 -1.22
CA SER A 142 2.36 0.69 -0.82
C SER A 142 2.14 0.45 0.67
N MET A 143 2.54 1.36 1.55
CA MET A 143 2.61 1.12 3.00
C MET A 143 1.25 0.81 3.63
N LEU A 144 0.23 1.64 3.39
CA LEU A 144 -1.09 1.42 3.97
C LEU A 144 -1.79 0.18 3.39
N PRO A 145 -1.85 -0.03 2.06
CA PRO A 145 -2.37 -1.25 1.48
C PRO A 145 -1.69 -2.50 2.06
N LEU A 146 -0.36 -2.54 2.08
CA LEU A 146 0.40 -3.69 2.62
C LEU A 146 0.10 -3.93 4.10
N THR A 147 -0.06 -2.86 4.89
CA THR A 147 -0.46 -2.98 6.30
C THR A 147 -1.83 -3.63 6.41
N VAL A 148 -2.81 -3.22 5.59
CA VAL A 148 -4.16 -3.83 5.56
C VAL A 148 -4.10 -5.29 5.14
N LEU A 149 -3.30 -5.62 4.12
CA LEU A 149 -3.17 -6.99 3.63
C LEU A 149 -2.56 -7.92 4.70
N ILE A 150 -1.51 -7.47 5.38
CA ILE A 150 -0.80 -8.26 6.40
C ILE A 150 -1.63 -8.38 7.68
N GLU A 151 -2.19 -7.27 8.20
CA GLU A 151 -3.04 -7.28 9.40
C GLU A 151 -4.36 -8.03 9.15
N GLY A 152 -4.92 -7.94 7.94
CA GLY A 152 -6.14 -8.67 7.54
C GLY A 152 -5.94 -10.17 7.42
N LYS A 153 -4.71 -10.63 7.16
CA LYS A 153 -4.34 -12.05 7.21
C LYS A 153 -4.21 -12.55 8.64
N THR A 154 -3.73 -11.71 9.56
CA THR A 154 -3.55 -12.07 10.98
C THR A 154 -4.81 -11.87 11.82
N THR A 155 -5.81 -11.15 11.31
CA THR A 155 -7.13 -11.00 11.93
C THR A 155 -8.03 -12.10 11.36
N PRO A 156 -8.17 -13.25 12.01
CA PRO A 156 -8.81 -14.37 11.37
C PRO A 156 -10.32 -14.24 11.52
N GLU A 157 -11.04 -14.73 10.51
CA GLU A 157 -12.35 -15.36 10.69
C GLU A 157 -12.28 -16.59 11.63
N ASP A 158 -11.45 -16.56 12.68
CA ASP A 158 -11.32 -17.61 13.71
C ASP A 158 -12.53 -17.67 14.65
N VAL A 159 -13.52 -16.82 14.41
CA VAL A 159 -14.82 -16.86 15.10
C VAL A 159 -15.82 -17.74 14.35
N LYS A 160 -15.53 -18.25 13.13
CA LYS A 160 -16.50 -19.02 12.33
C LYS A 160 -16.28 -20.53 12.21
N THR A 161 -15.20 -21.08 12.74
CA THR A 161 -14.99 -22.55 12.82
C THR A 161 -14.85 -23.09 14.24
N GLY A 162 -15.06 -22.25 15.26
CA GLY A 162 -15.22 -22.66 16.66
C GLY A 162 -16.68 -22.86 17.03
N LEU A 163 -17.43 -23.69 16.30
CA LEU A 163 -18.69 -24.22 16.80
C LEU A 163 -18.31 -25.23 17.90
N PRO A 164 -18.64 -25.04 19.20
CA PRO A 164 -18.55 -26.15 20.12
C PRO A 164 -19.53 -27.20 19.61
N ALA A 165 -19.02 -28.39 19.29
CA ALA A 165 -19.85 -29.53 18.97
C ALA A 165 -20.92 -29.64 20.08
N PRO A 166 -22.23 -29.67 19.76
CA PRO A 166 -23.22 -30.07 20.74
C PRO A 166 -22.89 -31.52 21.07
N VAL A 167 -22.46 -31.75 22.32
CA VAL A 167 -22.28 -33.10 22.85
C VAL A 167 -23.66 -33.76 22.77
N SER A 168 -23.83 -34.58 21.75
CA SER A 168 -24.96 -35.50 21.62
C SER A 168 -24.85 -36.50 22.76
N GLY A 169 -25.71 -36.33 23.76
CA GLY A 169 -25.82 -37.19 24.93
C GLY A 169 -27.29 -37.34 25.28
N VAL A 170 -28.03 -38.07 24.43
CA VAL A 170 -29.33 -38.62 24.77
C VAL A 170 -29.15 -39.58 25.95
N ALA A 171 -29.81 -39.30 27.07
CA ALA A 171 -30.25 -40.33 28.01
C ALA A 171 -31.57 -39.89 28.65
N VAL A 172 -32.63 -40.46 28.11
CA VAL A 172 -33.99 -40.48 28.63
C VAL A 172 -34.01 -41.23 29.98
N ALA A 173 -34.77 -40.66 30.93
CA ALA A 173 -35.40 -41.21 32.14
C ALA A 173 -35.05 -42.63 32.63
N LEU A 174 -34.83 -42.78 33.95
CA LEU A 174 -35.41 -43.84 34.81
C LEU A 174 -35.08 -43.62 36.32
N LEU A 175 -36.09 -43.15 37.07
CA LEU A 175 -36.52 -43.61 38.43
C LEU A 175 -35.72 -43.27 39.73
N PRO A 176 -36.37 -43.38 40.92
CA PRO A 176 -36.29 -42.43 42.03
C PRO A 176 -35.65 -43.00 43.32
N GLY A 177 -35.51 -42.14 44.34
CA GLY A 177 -35.42 -42.55 45.74
C GLY A 177 -34.28 -41.87 46.51
N PHE A 178 -34.63 -40.85 47.30
CA PHE A 178 -34.36 -40.72 48.74
C PHE A 178 -35.10 -39.49 49.28
#